data_AF-A0A3E0PI00-F1
#
_entry.id   AF-A0A3E0PI00-F1
#
_cell.length_a   1.000
_cell.length_b   1.000
_cell.length_c   1.000
_cell.angle_alpha   90.00
_cell.angle_beta   90.00
_cell.angle_gamma   90.00
#
_symmetry.space_group_name_H-M   'P 1'
#
loop_
_entity.id
_entity.type
_entity.pdbx_description
1 polymer ?
#
loop_
_entity_poly.entity_id
_entity_poly.type
_entity_poly.pdbx_seq_one_letter_code
_entity_poly.pdbx_strand_id
1 'polypeptide(L)'
;MSILVRRALPEDRDRIVEIDSIAGREPERLDYVAEFLEERHCFIAEEDGVVEGYGVMDHSFFGRGFISLVFVKEDRRRSGIGSALFERLEAECSSKGIFTSTNASNLGMQAFLGKRGYRLSGLVDNLDKDDPELFFFKDLGC
;
A
#
# COMPACT_ATOMS: atom_id res chain seq x y z
N MET A 1 8.07 13.77 -16.35
CA MET A 1 7.16 13.96 -15.20
C MET A 1 7.79 13.28 -14.00
N SER A 2 7.77 13.93 -12.83
CA SER A 2 8.39 13.41 -11.60
C SER A 2 7.31 13.05 -10.59
N ILE A 3 7.31 11.80 -10.13
CA ILE A 3 6.41 11.35 -9.08
C ILE A 3 6.97 11.84 -7.74
N LEU A 4 6.17 12.60 -7.00
CA LEU A 4 6.48 13.04 -5.64
C LEU A 4 5.71 12.17 -4.65
N VAL A 5 6.41 11.55 -3.70
CA VAL A 5 5.77 10.82 -2.61
C VAL A 5 5.98 11.55 -1.29
N ARG A 6 4.88 11.93 -0.64
CA ARG A 6 4.88 12.65 0.64
C ARG A 6 3.88 12.04 1.62
N ARG A 7 4.09 12.32 2.92
CA ARG A 7 3.08 12.01 3.94
C ARG A 7 1.78 12.72 3.57
N ALA A 8 0.68 12.00 3.69
CA ALA A 8 -0.65 12.55 3.52
C ALA A 8 -1.01 13.44 4.72
N LEU A 9 -1.78 14.48 4.47
CA LEU A 9 -2.37 15.34 5.49
C LEU A 9 -3.88 15.08 5.55
N PRO A 10 -4.57 15.49 6.63
CA PRO A 10 -6.02 15.35 6.72
C PRO A 10 -6.77 15.96 5.53
N GLU A 11 -6.23 17.04 4.95
CA GLU A 11 -6.80 17.72 3.77
C GLU A 11 -6.69 16.90 2.47
N ASP A 12 -5.82 15.89 2.43
CA ASP A 12 -5.70 14.99 1.26
C ASP A 12 -6.79 13.91 1.24
N ARG A 13 -7.60 13.79 2.30
CA ARG A 13 -8.65 12.76 2.43
C ARG A 13 -9.54 12.70 1.19
N ASP A 14 -10.14 13.81 0.80
CA ASP A 14 -11.11 13.82 -0.30
C ASP A 14 -10.45 13.45 -1.65
N ARG A 15 -9.18 13.81 -1.84
CA ARG A 15 -8.40 13.44 -3.04
C ARG A 15 -8.07 11.95 -3.06
N ILE A 16 -7.82 11.35 -1.90
CA ILE A 16 -7.62 9.90 -1.76
C ILE A 16 -8.92 9.15 -2.06
N VAL A 17 -10.05 9.63 -1.51
CA VAL A 17 -11.37 9.04 -1.76
C VAL A 17 -11.75 9.12 -3.24
N GLU A 18 -11.42 10.21 -3.91
CA GLU A 18 -11.72 10.40 -5.33
C GLU A 18 -11.05 9.35 -6.23
N ILE A 19 -9.80 8.98 -5.94
CA ILE A 19 -9.09 7.98 -6.75
C ILE A 19 -9.44 6.54 -6.37
N ASP A 20 -9.86 6.28 -5.14
CA ASP A 20 -10.15 4.94 -4.66
C ASP A 20 -11.56 4.48 -5.06
N SER A 21 -11.64 3.85 -6.23
CA SER A 21 -12.91 3.31 -6.75
C SER A 21 -13.48 2.12 -5.96
N ILE A 22 -12.70 1.54 -5.04
CA ILE A 22 -13.13 0.44 -4.17
C ILE A 22 -13.78 1.00 -2.90
N ALA A 23 -13.33 2.16 -2.41
CA ALA A 23 -13.91 2.84 -1.27
C ALA A 23 -15.43 3.13 -1.41
N GLY A 24 -15.92 3.31 -2.65
CA GLY A 24 -17.36 3.45 -2.92
C GLY A 24 -18.18 2.16 -2.74
N ARG A 25 -17.53 1.00 -2.61
CA ARG A 25 -18.16 -0.32 -2.44
C ARG A 25 -17.92 -0.91 -1.05
N GLU A 26 -16.81 -0.53 -0.43
CA GLU A 26 -16.37 -1.01 0.88
C GLU A 26 -16.14 0.18 1.82
N PRO A 27 -17.17 0.65 2.55
CA PRO A 27 -17.05 1.80 3.45
C PRO A 27 -15.97 1.62 4.52
N GLU A 28 -15.73 0.39 4.95
CA GLU A 28 -14.67 0.01 5.90
C GLU A 28 -13.28 0.47 5.42
N ARG A 29 -13.07 0.54 4.10
CA ARG A 29 -11.83 1.03 3.49
C ARG A 29 -11.61 2.52 3.73
N LEU A 30 -12.69 3.32 3.83
CA LEU A 30 -12.59 4.75 4.14
C LEU A 30 -12.24 4.99 5.59
N ASP A 31 -12.88 4.25 6.49
CA ASP A 31 -12.60 4.33 7.93
C ASP A 31 -11.16 3.90 8.21
N TYR A 32 -10.71 2.82 7.56
CA TYR A 32 -9.33 2.35 7.60
C TYR A 32 -8.36 3.46 7.18
N VAL A 33 -8.55 4.06 6.00
CA VAL A 33 -7.67 5.15 5.52
C VAL A 33 -7.70 6.37 6.45
N ALA A 34 -8.87 6.73 7.00
CA ALA A 34 -9.02 7.85 7.91
C ALA A 34 -8.19 7.67 9.19
N GLU A 35 -8.22 6.47 9.78
CA GLU A 35 -7.40 6.13 10.96
C GLU A 35 -5.90 6.40 10.70
N PHE A 36 -5.35 5.90 9.58
CA PHE A 36 -3.93 6.11 9.27
C PHE A 36 -3.56 7.51 8.81
N LEU A 37 -4.53 8.29 8.30
CA LEU A 37 -4.31 9.71 8.03
C LEU A 37 -4.10 10.48 9.34
N GLU A 38 -4.88 10.18 10.38
CA GLU A 38 -4.74 10.80 11.71
C GLU A 38 -3.41 10.41 12.37
N GLU A 39 -3.01 9.15 12.26
CA GLU A 39 -1.73 8.64 12.79
C GLU A 39 -0.52 9.00 11.90
N ARG A 40 -0.73 9.66 10.76
CA ARG A 40 0.30 10.07 9.78
C ARG A 40 1.11 8.91 9.19
N HIS A 41 0.49 7.75 9.06
CA HIS A 41 1.08 6.57 8.43
C HIS A 41 0.59 6.33 6.98
N CYS A 42 -0.15 7.30 6.42
CA CYS A 42 -0.54 7.34 5.03
C CYS A 42 0.41 8.23 4.20
N PHE A 43 0.70 7.79 2.98
CA PHE A 43 1.50 8.49 1.98
C PHE A 43 0.73 8.60 0.67
N ILE A 44 0.85 9.73 -0.02
CA ILE A 44 0.30 9.93 -1.36
C ILE A 44 1.43 10.05 -2.37
N ALA A 45 1.15 9.58 -3.58
CA ALA A 45 1.97 9.82 -4.76
C ALA A 45 1.27 10.82 -5.66
N GLU A 46 1.94 11.94 -5.90
CA GLU A 46 1.46 13.03 -6.74
C GLU A 46 2.26 13.10 -8.04
N GLU A 47 1.56 13.39 -9.13
CA GLU A 47 2.16 13.81 -10.41
C GLU A 47 1.47 15.10 -10.86
N ASP A 48 2.25 16.13 -11.18
CA ASP A 48 1.74 17.46 -11.57
C ASP A 48 0.68 18.05 -10.60
N GLY A 49 0.83 17.75 -9.29
CA GLY A 49 -0.09 18.21 -8.25
C GLY A 49 -1.40 17.42 -8.16
N VAL A 50 -1.53 16.30 -8.87
CA VAL A 50 -2.68 15.40 -8.82
C VAL A 50 -2.29 14.14 -8.04
N VAL A 51 -3.14 13.71 -7.10
CA VAL A 51 -2.96 12.44 -6.39
C VAL A 51 -3.31 11.32 -7.36
N GLU A 52 -2.37 10.42 -7.59
CA GLU A 52 -2.53 9.30 -8.55
C GLU A 52 -2.40 7.93 -7.86
N GLY A 53 -2.02 7.93 -6.59
CA GLY A 53 -1.98 6.74 -5.75
C GLY A 53 -1.72 7.10 -4.29
N TYR A 54 -1.94 6.14 -3.41
CA TYR A 54 -1.62 6.25 -1.99
C TYR A 54 -1.20 4.90 -1.42
N GLY A 55 -0.53 4.95 -0.27
CA GLY A 55 -0.10 3.78 0.46
C GLY A 55 -0.13 4.01 1.96
N VAL A 56 -0.47 2.96 2.70
CA VAL A 56 -0.60 2.93 4.15
C VAL A 56 0.38 1.90 4.69
N MET A 57 1.06 2.26 5.77
CA MET A 57 1.86 1.33 6.55
C MET A 57 1.40 1.35 8.01
N ASP A 58 1.47 0.23 8.70
CA ASP A 58 1.28 0.17 10.14
C ASP A 58 2.28 -0.77 10.79
N HIS A 59 2.25 -0.86 12.13
CA HIS A 59 3.11 -1.75 12.90
C HIS A 59 2.30 -2.74 13.76
N SER A 60 1.00 -2.89 13.50
CA SER A 60 0.12 -3.81 14.22
C SER A 60 0.42 -5.29 13.91
N PHE A 61 1.02 -5.56 12.75
CA PHE A 61 1.41 -6.90 12.32
C PHE A 61 2.62 -7.44 13.12
N PHE A 62 2.36 -8.02 14.28
CA PHE A 62 3.39 -8.55 15.20
C PHE A 62 4.47 -7.53 15.60
N GLY A 63 4.13 -6.24 15.63
CA GLY A 63 5.10 -5.16 15.88
C GLY A 63 6.08 -4.91 14.73
N ARG A 64 5.82 -5.44 13.52
CA ARG A 64 6.64 -5.27 12.32
C ARG A 64 5.98 -4.28 11.37
N GLY A 65 6.78 -3.54 10.61
CA GLY A 65 6.25 -2.72 9.53
C GLY A 65 5.48 -3.57 8.52
N PHE A 66 4.26 -3.14 8.21
CA PHE A 66 3.36 -3.81 7.28
C PHE A 66 2.76 -2.77 6.33
N ILE A 67 2.99 -2.93 5.03
CA ILE A 67 2.28 -2.15 4.01
C ILE A 67 0.90 -2.78 3.86
N SER A 68 -0.08 -2.18 4.51
CA SER A 68 -1.42 -2.73 4.63
C SER A 68 -2.33 -2.41 3.46
N LEU A 69 -2.10 -1.28 2.80
CA LEU A 69 -2.91 -0.86 1.68
C LEU A 69 -2.05 -0.06 0.71
N VAL A 70 -2.11 -0.42 -0.58
CA VAL A 70 -1.58 0.40 -1.66
C VAL A 70 -2.59 0.43 -2.78
N PHE A 71 -2.87 1.63 -3.25
CA PHE A 71 -3.77 1.85 -4.36
C PHE A 71 -3.14 2.79 -5.38
N VAL A 72 -3.28 2.44 -6.65
CA VAL A 72 -2.89 3.28 -7.78
C VAL A 72 -4.09 3.38 -8.70
N LYS A 73 -4.43 4.61 -9.08
CA LYS A 73 -5.50 4.92 -10.02
C LYS A 73 -5.33 4.09 -11.30
N GLU A 74 -6.43 3.52 -11.79
CA GLU A 74 -6.39 2.43 -12.77
C GLU A 74 -5.69 2.80 -14.08
N ASP A 75 -6.00 3.98 -14.61
CA ASP A 75 -5.39 4.57 -15.82
C ASP A 75 -3.92 4.96 -15.63
N ARG A 76 -3.46 5.05 -14.38
CA ARG A 76 -2.06 5.35 -14.03
C ARG A 76 -1.26 4.13 -13.60
N ARG A 77 -1.81 2.91 -13.65
CA ARG A 77 -1.04 1.71 -13.33
C ARG A 77 0.11 1.50 -14.31
N ARG A 78 1.17 0.81 -13.86
CA ARG A 78 2.41 0.57 -14.64
C ARG A 78 3.17 1.83 -15.06
N SER A 79 2.93 2.96 -14.40
CA SER A 79 3.64 4.24 -14.62
C SER A 79 4.79 4.51 -13.65
N GLY A 80 5.05 3.60 -12.70
CA GLY A 80 6.07 3.77 -11.65
C GLY A 80 5.53 4.26 -10.31
N ILE A 81 4.26 4.72 -10.22
CA ILE A 81 3.64 5.20 -8.96
C ILE A 81 3.74 4.18 -7.84
N GLY A 82 3.35 2.92 -8.10
CA GLY A 82 3.42 1.86 -7.09
C GLY A 82 4.85 1.64 -6.59
N SER A 83 5.84 1.72 -7.48
CA SER A 83 7.26 1.61 -7.10
C SER A 83 7.67 2.76 -6.19
N ALA A 84 7.29 4.00 -6.52
CA ALA A 84 7.62 5.17 -5.73
C ALA A 84 6.97 5.12 -4.33
N LEU A 85 5.72 4.66 -4.24
CA LEU A 85 5.03 4.44 -2.96
C LEU A 85 5.77 3.42 -2.11
N PHE A 86 6.08 2.24 -2.66
CA PHE A 86 6.81 1.21 -1.93
C PHE A 86 8.21 1.69 -1.51
N GLU A 87 8.96 2.39 -2.36
CA GLU A 87 10.27 2.94 -2.00
C GLU A 87 10.16 3.88 -0.80
N ARG A 88 9.14 4.75 -0.78
CA ARG A 88 8.94 5.65 0.35
C ARG A 88 8.52 4.92 1.62
N LEU A 89 7.61 3.96 1.54
CA LEU A 89 7.13 3.17 2.68
C LEU A 89 8.26 2.31 3.27
N GLU A 90 9.06 1.68 2.41
CA GLU A 90 10.25 0.93 2.81
C GLU A 90 11.27 1.84 3.52
N ALA A 91 11.49 3.06 3.03
CA ALA A 91 12.40 4.03 3.64
C ALA A 91 11.90 4.59 4.98
N GLU A 92 10.58 4.64 5.19
CA GLU A 92 9.97 5.05 6.46
C GLU A 92 9.95 3.92 7.50
N CYS A 93 10.11 2.68 7.05
CA CYS A 93 10.04 1.51 7.93
C CYS A 93 11.21 1.49 8.92
N SER A 94 10.88 1.41 10.21
CA SER A 94 11.87 1.38 11.28
C SER A 94 12.34 -0.04 11.65
N SER A 95 11.66 -1.07 11.16
CA SER A 95 12.01 -2.47 11.42
C SER A 95 13.00 -3.05 10.41
N LYS A 96 13.75 -4.07 10.83
CA LYS A 96 14.74 -4.79 9.99
C LYS A 96 14.19 -5.40 8.70
N GLY A 97 12.88 -5.52 8.60
CA GLY A 97 12.20 -5.91 7.38
C GLY A 97 10.75 -5.47 7.43
N ILE A 98 10.09 -5.60 6.29
CA ILE A 98 8.74 -5.11 6.07
C ILE A 98 7.90 -6.21 5.42
N PHE A 99 6.65 -6.27 5.82
CA PHE A 99 5.67 -7.20 5.30
C PHE A 99 4.63 -6.48 4.45
N THR A 100 3.93 -7.23 3.61
CA THR A 100 2.70 -6.84 2.93
C THR A 100 1.99 -8.11 2.50
N SER A 101 0.77 -8.00 1.99
CA SER A 101 0.03 -9.14 1.49
C SER A 101 -0.75 -8.81 0.22
N THR A 102 -1.17 -9.85 -0.49
CA THR A 102 -2.14 -9.72 -1.58
C THR A 102 -2.84 -11.06 -1.82
N ASN A 103 -4.07 -11.03 -2.30
CA ASN A 103 -4.80 -12.24 -2.65
C ASN A 103 -4.06 -13.10 -3.69
N ALA A 104 -4.27 -14.41 -3.63
CA ALA A 104 -3.69 -15.38 -4.57
C ALA A 104 -4.12 -15.13 -6.02
N SER A 105 -5.29 -14.55 -6.25
CA SER A 105 -5.76 -14.13 -7.58
C SER A 105 -5.04 -12.88 -8.14
N ASN A 106 -4.40 -12.07 -7.29
CA ASN A 106 -3.77 -10.81 -7.69
C ASN A 106 -2.35 -11.01 -8.24
N LEU A 107 -2.27 -11.67 -9.39
CA LEU A 107 -1.00 -11.98 -10.07
C LEU A 107 -0.18 -10.73 -10.41
N GLY A 108 -0.84 -9.59 -10.64
CA GLY A 108 -0.18 -8.32 -10.91
C GLY A 108 0.64 -7.82 -9.72
N MET A 109 0.04 -7.84 -8.53
CA MET A 109 0.71 -7.45 -7.29
C MET A 109 1.81 -8.46 -6.92
N GLN A 110 1.57 -9.76 -7.07
CA GLN A 110 2.59 -10.79 -6.83
C GLN A 110 3.83 -10.59 -7.71
N ALA A 111 3.64 -10.33 -9.01
CA ALA A 111 4.74 -10.06 -9.93
C ALA A 111 5.47 -8.74 -9.60
N PHE A 112 4.74 -7.73 -9.15
CA PHE A 112 5.30 -6.46 -8.67
C PHE A 112 6.18 -6.66 -7.44
N LEU A 113 5.69 -7.39 -6.43
CA LEU A 113 6.43 -7.71 -5.21
C LEU A 113 7.69 -8.52 -5.49
N GLY A 114 7.59 -9.55 -6.34
CA GLY A 114 8.74 -10.37 -6.75
C GLY A 114 9.85 -9.55 -7.40
N LYS A 115 9.51 -8.57 -8.27
CA LYS A 115 10.48 -7.65 -8.87
C LYS A 115 11.17 -6.73 -7.87
N ARG A 116 10.55 -6.49 -6.71
CA ARG A 116 11.08 -5.63 -5.63
C ARG A 116 11.86 -6.38 -4.56
N GLY A 117 12.07 -7.68 -4.74
CA GLY A 117 12.83 -8.52 -3.81
C GLY A 117 12.02 -9.00 -2.60
N TYR A 118 10.70 -8.86 -2.62
CA TYR A 118 9.85 -9.51 -1.64
C TYR A 118 9.79 -11.01 -1.91
N ARG A 119 9.81 -11.81 -0.85
CA ARG A 119 9.68 -13.26 -0.88
C ARG A 119 8.39 -13.69 -0.19
N LEU A 120 7.74 -14.72 -0.73
CA LEU A 120 6.58 -15.35 -0.08
C LEU A 120 7.00 -15.83 1.32
N SER A 121 6.18 -15.49 2.32
CA SER A 121 6.46 -15.73 3.73
C SER A 121 5.31 -16.46 4.45
N GLY A 122 4.26 -16.81 3.74
CA GLY A 122 3.11 -17.54 4.29
C GLY A 122 1.84 -17.25 3.51
N LEU A 123 0.76 -17.88 3.95
CA LEU A 123 -0.60 -17.57 3.50
C LEU A 123 -1.56 -17.69 4.67
N VAL A 124 -2.68 -16.98 4.57
CA VAL A 124 -3.81 -17.10 5.48
C VAL A 124 -5.04 -17.41 4.66
N ASP A 125 -5.66 -18.55 4.94
CA ASP A 125 -6.98 -18.90 4.43
C ASP A 125 -8.09 -18.19 5.22
N ASN A 126 -9.32 -18.27 4.71
CA ASN A 126 -10.53 -17.79 5.41
C ASN A 126 -10.67 -16.27 5.57
N LEU A 127 -9.93 -15.46 4.81
CA LEU A 127 -10.19 -14.02 4.67
C LEU A 127 -11.19 -13.78 3.54
N ASP A 128 -10.88 -14.30 2.35
CA ASP A 128 -11.77 -14.31 1.20
C ASP A 128 -12.11 -15.74 0.78
N LYS A 129 -13.34 -15.93 0.31
CA LYS A 129 -13.80 -17.24 -0.13
C LYS A 129 -13.06 -17.66 -1.40
N ASP A 130 -12.38 -18.81 -1.32
CA ASP A 130 -11.63 -19.43 -2.43
C ASP A 130 -10.46 -18.57 -2.97
N ASP A 131 -10.00 -17.56 -2.22
CA ASP A 131 -8.90 -16.68 -2.62
C ASP A 131 -8.01 -16.29 -1.41
N PRO A 132 -7.08 -17.17 -0.99
CA PRO A 132 -6.29 -16.95 0.21
C PRO A 132 -5.36 -15.74 0.07
N GLU A 133 -5.06 -15.14 1.22
CA GLU A 133 -4.17 -13.98 1.29
C GLU A 133 -2.72 -14.43 1.41
N LEU A 134 -1.88 -14.05 0.45
CA LEU A 134 -0.46 -14.39 0.42
C LEU A 134 0.36 -13.30 1.10
N PHE A 135 1.18 -13.68 2.08
CA PHE A 135 2.02 -12.75 2.82
C PHE A 135 3.43 -12.74 2.25
N PHE A 136 4.00 -11.55 2.08
CA PHE A 136 5.31 -11.32 1.52
C PHE A 136 6.20 -10.54 2.49
N PHE A 137 7.48 -10.86 2.49
CA PHE A 137 8.49 -10.22 3.34
C PHE A 137 9.66 -9.71 2.51
N LYS A 138 10.16 -8.53 2.85
CA LYS A 138 11.43 -7.99 2.35
C LYS A 138 12.33 -7.65 3.54
N ASP A 139 13.57 -8.15 3.50
CA ASP A 139 14.62 -7.71 4.41
C ASP A 139 15.09 -6.31 3.94
N LEU A 140 15.10 -5.35 4.85
CA LEU A 140 15.52 -3.98 4.55
C LEU A 140 16.98 -3.72 4.93
N GLY A 141 17.66 -4.67 5.58
CA GLY A 141 19.08 -4.58 5.90
C GLY A 141 19.41 -3.36 6.77
N CYS A 142 19.02 -3.41 8.06
CA CYS A 142 19.48 -2.45 9.07
C CYS A 142 20.67 -3.00 9.86
#